data_AF-A0A9W6YZW6-F1
#
_entry.id   AF-A0A9W6YZW6-F1
#
_cell.length_a   1.000
_cell.length_b   1.000
_cell.length_c   1.000
_cell.angle_alpha   90.00
_cell.angle_beta   90.00
_cell.angle_gamma   90.00
#
_symmetry.space_group_name_H-M   'P 1'
#
loop_
_entity.id
_entity.type
_entity.pdbx_description
1 polymer ?
#
loop_
_entity_poly.entity_id
_entity_poly.type
_entity_poly.pdbx_seq_one_letter_code
_entity_poly.pdbx_strand_id
1 'polypeptide(L)'
;MPSYFILGSTGLCGSHFLTAALQSPEISKILTISRRQPTPKQKDIDVSKLQATIEKDSSKWPELIKQNSKESIGSSTSIKGNTFFSGFGTTRKAAGSAENFIAIDRDININAFQAAKDSGVYETAVLISAMNSSIDSSFLYPKTKAEIEEAVTKMGFKRTIILKPGILLGEREQSKGFPNNLSETVGGFLRNTLHIEKGGFPIYGEEVAKVSLFLSSKPAEKDGEVLFVGPSEMLKIARENGFSKQ
;
A
#
# COMPACT_ATOMS: atom_id res chain seq x y z
N MET A 1 0.79 -21.45 1.55
CA MET A 1 1.59 -20.24 1.23
C MET A 1 0.64 -19.16 0.76
N PRO A 2 0.65 -17.97 1.39
CA PRO A 2 -0.24 -16.87 1.03
C PRO A 2 0.05 -16.32 -0.37
N SER A 3 -0.99 -15.80 -1.00
CA SER A 3 -0.91 -14.99 -2.21
C SER A 3 -1.20 -13.52 -1.92
N TYR A 4 -0.60 -12.63 -2.71
CA TYR A 4 -0.77 -11.19 -2.56
C TYR A 4 -1.33 -10.57 -3.82
N PHE A 5 -2.25 -9.63 -3.68
CA PHE A 5 -2.62 -8.70 -4.74
C PHE A 5 -2.10 -7.32 -4.39
N ILE A 6 -1.45 -6.65 -5.35
CA ILE A 6 -0.84 -5.33 -5.14
C ILE A 6 -1.46 -4.34 -6.11
N LEU A 7 -2.30 -3.45 -5.58
CA LEU A 7 -2.74 -2.25 -6.26
C LEU A 7 -1.73 -1.12 -6.03
N GLY A 8 -1.31 -0.46 -7.11
CA GLY A 8 -0.29 0.61 -7.03
C GLY A 8 1.16 0.10 -7.03
N SER A 9 1.42 -1.07 -7.63
CA SER A 9 2.76 -1.70 -7.77
C SER A 9 3.82 -0.86 -8.48
N THR A 10 3.43 0.26 -9.11
CA THR A 10 4.34 1.20 -9.80
C THR A 10 4.57 2.50 -9.02
N GLY A 11 3.95 2.64 -7.85
CA GLY A 11 4.09 3.78 -6.95
C GLY A 11 5.27 3.61 -5.99
N LEU A 12 5.53 4.62 -5.15
CA LEU A 12 6.65 4.62 -4.20
C LEU A 12 6.58 3.40 -3.27
N CYS A 13 5.54 3.30 -2.43
CA CYS A 13 5.41 2.18 -1.49
C CYS A 13 5.12 0.85 -2.20
N GLY A 14 4.27 0.86 -3.23
CA GLY A 14 3.86 -0.38 -3.91
C GLY A 14 4.98 -1.06 -4.69
N SER A 15 5.94 -0.31 -5.25
CA SER A 15 7.11 -0.90 -5.92
C SER A 15 8.07 -1.57 -4.94
N HIS A 16 8.30 -0.95 -3.77
CA HIS A 16 9.05 -1.57 -2.69
C HIS A 16 8.32 -2.78 -2.11
N PHE A 17 6.99 -2.73 -1.96
CA PHE A 17 6.19 -3.85 -1.46
C PHE A 17 6.29 -5.03 -2.42
N LEU A 18 6.14 -4.79 -3.73
CA LEU A 18 6.34 -5.81 -4.76
C LEU A 18 7.74 -6.43 -4.67
N THR A 19 8.77 -5.61 -4.49
CA THR A 19 10.16 -6.09 -4.37
C THR A 19 10.32 -7.00 -3.17
N ALA A 20 9.88 -6.57 -1.98
CA ALA A 20 9.97 -7.37 -0.76
C ALA A 20 9.14 -8.67 -0.85
N ALA A 21 7.94 -8.59 -1.44
CA ALA A 21 7.10 -9.76 -1.63
C ALA A 21 7.73 -10.77 -2.61
N LEU A 22 8.35 -10.29 -3.70
CA LEU A 22 9.05 -11.13 -4.66
C LEU A 22 10.22 -11.90 -4.01
N GLN A 23 10.92 -11.28 -3.07
CA GLN A 23 12.03 -11.89 -2.34
C GLN A 23 11.60 -12.90 -1.26
N SER A 24 10.35 -12.83 -0.79
CA SER A 24 9.89 -13.72 0.29
C SER A 24 9.66 -15.15 -0.21
N PRO A 25 10.38 -16.17 0.31
CA PRO A 25 10.16 -17.56 -0.09
C PRO A 25 8.81 -18.11 0.38
N GLU A 26 8.12 -17.43 1.31
CA GLU A 26 6.84 -17.87 1.87
C GLU A 26 5.63 -17.52 0.98
N ILE A 27 5.81 -16.61 0.03
CA ILE A 27 4.76 -16.12 -0.86
C ILE A 27 4.75 -16.95 -2.14
N SER A 28 3.61 -17.57 -2.43
CA SER A 28 3.44 -18.43 -3.61
C SER A 28 3.14 -17.67 -4.90
N LYS A 29 2.33 -16.61 -4.80
CA LYS A 29 1.85 -15.87 -5.98
C LYS A 29 1.62 -14.40 -5.67
N ILE A 30 1.93 -13.56 -6.65
CA ILE A 30 1.73 -12.11 -6.58
C ILE A 30 0.97 -11.67 -7.82
N LEU A 31 -0.20 -11.08 -7.62
CA LEU A 31 -1.01 -10.47 -8.65
C LEU A 31 -0.86 -8.96 -8.58
N THR A 32 -0.88 -8.29 -9.73
CA THR A 32 -0.91 -6.83 -9.79
C THR A 32 -1.84 -6.37 -10.90
N ILE A 33 -2.46 -5.20 -10.71
CA ILE A 33 -3.11 -4.48 -11.79
C ILE A 33 -2.60 -3.04 -11.82
N SER A 34 -2.20 -2.59 -13.00
CA SER A 34 -1.65 -1.25 -13.19
C SER A 34 -1.78 -0.77 -14.63
N ARG A 35 -1.69 0.55 -14.83
CA ARG A 35 -1.73 1.17 -16.16
C ARG A 35 -0.45 0.96 -16.97
N ARG A 36 0.62 0.49 -16.32
CA ARG A 36 1.98 0.32 -16.86
C ARG A 36 2.66 -0.84 -16.12
N GLN A 37 3.74 -1.36 -16.70
CA GLN A 37 4.46 -2.51 -16.13
C GLN A 37 4.88 -2.25 -14.66
N PRO A 38 4.71 -3.22 -13.76
CA PRO A 38 5.25 -3.17 -12.41
C PRO A 38 6.75 -2.91 -12.44
N THR A 39 7.25 -2.17 -11.44
CA THR A 39 8.66 -1.74 -11.42
C THR A 39 9.30 -2.15 -10.11
N PRO A 40 9.73 -3.42 -9.95
CA PRO A 40 10.53 -3.81 -8.80
C PRO A 40 11.77 -2.91 -8.67
N LYS A 41 12.17 -2.59 -7.44
CA LYS A 41 13.27 -1.66 -7.12
C LYS A 41 14.64 -2.34 -7.05
N GLN A 42 14.74 -3.56 -7.55
CA GLN A 42 15.98 -4.33 -7.61
C GLN A 42 16.14 -4.96 -8.99
N LYS A 43 17.38 -4.95 -9.52
CA LYS A 43 17.75 -5.64 -10.75
C LYS A 43 17.85 -7.14 -10.49
N ASP A 44 17.54 -7.95 -11.50
CA ASP A 44 17.68 -9.41 -11.47
C ASP A 44 16.85 -10.11 -10.37
N ILE A 45 15.70 -9.52 -10.02
CA ILE A 45 14.74 -10.16 -9.12
C ILE A 45 13.99 -11.27 -9.85
N ASP A 46 13.83 -12.42 -9.19
CA ASP A 46 12.99 -13.49 -9.73
C ASP A 46 11.51 -13.04 -9.74
N VAL A 47 10.94 -13.01 -10.94
CA VAL A 47 9.54 -12.64 -11.20
C VAL A 47 8.66 -13.85 -11.54
N SER A 48 9.16 -15.07 -11.35
CA SER A 48 8.45 -16.33 -11.66
C SER A 48 7.06 -16.42 -11.02
N LYS A 49 6.89 -15.85 -9.82
CA LYS A 49 5.61 -15.81 -9.10
C LYS A 49 4.75 -14.57 -9.36
N LEU A 50 5.17 -13.67 -10.24
CA LEU A 50 4.44 -12.45 -10.60
C LEU A 50 3.48 -12.68 -11.76
N GLN A 51 2.22 -12.32 -11.57
CA GLN A 51 1.21 -12.21 -12.62
C GLN A 51 0.76 -10.75 -12.73
N ALA A 52 1.27 -10.05 -13.74
CA ALA A 52 1.00 -8.63 -13.96
C ALA A 52 -0.11 -8.42 -14.99
N THR A 53 -1.16 -7.71 -14.59
CA THR A 53 -2.25 -7.28 -15.47
C THR A 53 -2.08 -5.81 -15.83
N ILE A 54 -1.89 -5.54 -17.12
CA ILE A 54 -1.75 -4.16 -17.62
C ILE A 54 -3.07 -3.74 -18.27
N GLU A 55 -3.79 -2.85 -17.58
CA GLU A 55 -5.04 -2.28 -18.09
C GLU A 55 -5.04 -0.77 -17.81
N LYS A 56 -5.16 0.02 -18.88
CA LYS A 56 -5.11 1.49 -18.81
C LYS A 56 -6.43 2.06 -18.30
N ASP A 57 -7.54 1.39 -18.61
CA ASP A 57 -8.88 1.79 -18.21
C ASP A 57 -9.21 1.25 -16.82
N SER A 58 -9.12 2.12 -15.81
CA SER A 58 -9.39 1.74 -14.42
C SER A 58 -10.84 1.35 -14.15
N SER A 59 -11.80 1.66 -15.04
CA SER A 59 -13.19 1.23 -14.88
C SER A 59 -13.36 -0.29 -14.97
N LYS A 60 -12.45 -0.97 -15.66
CA LYS A 60 -12.43 -2.43 -15.82
C LYS A 60 -11.76 -3.16 -14.66
N TRP A 61 -11.01 -2.45 -13.82
CA TRP A 61 -10.19 -3.05 -12.77
C TRP A 61 -11.00 -3.87 -11.77
N PRO A 62 -12.19 -3.45 -11.30
CA PRO A 62 -12.97 -4.25 -10.35
C PRO A 62 -13.32 -5.65 -10.89
N GLU A 63 -13.67 -5.76 -12.17
CA GLU A 63 -13.97 -7.06 -12.78
C GLU A 63 -12.72 -7.91 -12.94
N LEU A 64 -11.63 -7.33 -13.44
CA LEU A 64 -10.35 -8.01 -13.59
C LEU A 64 -9.76 -8.46 -12.24
N ILE A 65 -9.93 -7.66 -11.18
CA ILE A 65 -9.54 -8.04 -9.83
C ILE A 65 -10.30 -9.31 -9.42
N LYS A 66 -11.64 -9.33 -9.51
CA LYS A 66 -12.43 -10.51 -9.14
C LYS A 66 -12.04 -11.74 -9.95
N GLN A 67 -11.94 -11.60 -11.27
CA GLN A 67 -11.64 -12.69 -12.20
C GLN A 67 -10.25 -13.27 -11.92
N ASN A 68 -9.20 -12.44 -11.99
CA ASN A 68 -7.83 -12.91 -11.83
C ASN A 68 -7.59 -13.50 -10.44
N SER A 69 -8.24 -12.95 -9.41
CA SER A 69 -8.13 -13.48 -8.05
C SER A 69 -8.70 -14.90 -7.96
N LYS A 70 -9.88 -15.14 -8.54
CA LYS A 70 -10.51 -16.48 -8.55
C LYS A 70 -9.74 -17.47 -9.40
N GLU A 71 -9.30 -17.07 -10.59
CA GLU A 71 -8.55 -17.94 -11.52
C GLU A 71 -7.17 -18.31 -10.97
N SER A 72 -6.45 -17.34 -10.41
CA SER A 72 -5.05 -17.55 -10.03
C SER A 72 -4.86 -18.08 -8.62
N ILE A 73 -5.69 -17.66 -7.65
CA ILE A 73 -5.57 -18.08 -6.25
C ILE A 73 -6.46 -19.29 -5.97
N GLY A 74 -7.57 -19.42 -6.71
CA GLY A 74 -8.58 -20.45 -6.50
C GLY A 74 -9.55 -20.11 -5.36
N SER A 75 -10.66 -20.82 -5.32
CA SER A 75 -11.71 -20.68 -4.29
C SER A 75 -11.45 -21.51 -3.04
N SER A 76 -10.31 -22.21 -2.98
CA SER A 76 -10.08 -23.25 -1.99
C SER A 76 -9.74 -22.63 -0.62
N THR A 77 -10.66 -22.82 0.33
CA THR A 77 -10.63 -22.38 1.73
C THR A 77 -9.44 -22.88 2.55
N SER A 78 -8.53 -23.66 1.95
CA SER A 78 -7.36 -24.25 2.60
C SER A 78 -6.10 -23.37 2.56
N ILE A 79 -6.04 -22.34 1.70
CA ILE A 79 -4.91 -21.39 1.67
C ILE A 79 -5.20 -20.20 2.58
N LYS A 80 -4.68 -20.26 3.81
CA LYS A 80 -4.80 -19.18 4.80
C LYS A 80 -3.87 -18.00 4.46
N GLY A 81 -4.33 -16.77 4.70
CA GLY A 81 -3.49 -15.56 4.74
C GLY A 81 -3.35 -14.76 3.44
N ASN A 82 -4.23 -14.94 2.45
CA ASN A 82 -4.19 -14.13 1.24
C ASN A 82 -4.48 -12.65 1.55
N THR A 83 -3.70 -11.76 0.95
CA THR A 83 -3.73 -10.32 1.28
C THR A 83 -3.97 -9.47 0.04
N PHE A 84 -4.88 -8.51 0.14
CA PHE A 84 -5.05 -7.43 -0.82
C PHE A 84 -4.40 -6.15 -0.28
N PHE A 85 -3.34 -5.70 -0.95
CA PHE A 85 -2.59 -4.51 -0.59
C PHE A 85 -2.87 -3.37 -1.57
N SER A 86 -3.10 -2.17 -1.06
CA SER A 86 -3.11 -0.95 -1.85
C SER A 86 -2.11 0.08 -1.34
N GLY A 87 -1.09 0.33 -2.16
CA GLY A 87 -0.25 1.51 -2.10
C GLY A 87 -0.65 2.54 -3.16
N PHE A 88 -1.86 2.42 -3.72
CA PHE A 88 -2.35 3.28 -4.78
C PHE A 88 -2.75 4.64 -4.24
N GLY A 89 -2.23 5.67 -4.89
CA GLY A 89 -2.73 7.02 -4.69
C GLY A 89 -2.28 7.97 -5.78
N THR A 90 -2.94 9.10 -5.83
CA THR A 90 -2.60 10.22 -6.71
C THR A 90 -2.45 11.51 -5.91
N THR A 91 -2.06 12.59 -6.57
CA THR A 91 -2.07 13.93 -5.98
C THR A 91 -3.04 14.79 -6.76
N ARG A 92 -3.60 15.83 -6.13
CA ARG A 92 -4.44 16.81 -6.83
C ARG A 92 -3.74 17.40 -8.06
N LYS A 93 -2.43 17.65 -7.96
CA LYS A 93 -1.61 18.12 -9.08
C LYS A 93 -1.59 17.14 -10.25
N ALA A 94 -1.43 15.84 -9.97
CA ALA A 94 -1.42 14.80 -10.99
C ALA A 94 -2.82 14.49 -11.54
N ALA A 95 -3.88 14.67 -10.74
CA ALA A 95 -5.26 14.46 -11.14
C ALA A 95 -5.87 15.63 -11.92
N GLY A 96 -5.28 16.83 -11.81
CA GLY A 96 -5.71 18.04 -12.52
C GLY A 96 -6.86 18.79 -11.84
N SER A 97 -7.73 18.13 -11.08
CA SER A 97 -8.81 18.77 -10.32
C SER A 97 -9.07 18.07 -8.97
N ALA A 98 -9.92 18.67 -8.13
CA ALA A 98 -10.34 18.08 -6.86
C ALA A 98 -11.26 16.88 -7.08
N GLU A 99 -12.17 16.99 -8.04
CA GLU A 99 -13.14 15.94 -8.42
C GLU A 99 -12.40 14.73 -8.99
N ASN A 100 -11.44 14.96 -9.89
CA ASN A 100 -10.59 13.91 -10.44
C ASN A 100 -9.70 13.29 -9.36
N PHE A 101 -9.22 14.09 -8.40
CA PHE A 101 -8.46 13.55 -7.28
C PHE A 101 -9.31 12.60 -6.44
N ILE A 102 -10.54 12.97 -6.12
CA ILE A 102 -11.48 12.10 -5.39
C ILE A 102 -11.77 10.83 -6.23
N ALA A 103 -12.18 10.99 -7.49
CA ALA A 103 -12.52 9.87 -8.35
C ALA A 103 -11.36 8.88 -8.52
N ILE A 104 -10.13 9.38 -8.64
CA ILE A 104 -8.95 8.53 -8.80
C ILE A 104 -8.51 7.96 -7.45
N ASP A 105 -8.25 8.80 -6.45
CA ASP A 105 -7.64 8.35 -5.19
C ASP A 105 -8.62 7.53 -4.34
N ARG A 106 -9.88 7.97 -4.23
CA ARG A 106 -10.89 7.32 -3.40
C ARG A 106 -11.61 6.21 -4.13
N ASP A 107 -12.28 6.54 -5.24
CA ASP A 107 -13.25 5.61 -5.82
C ASP A 107 -12.56 4.38 -6.43
N ILE A 108 -11.38 4.54 -7.03
CA ILE A 108 -10.58 3.38 -7.49
C ILE A 108 -10.18 2.48 -6.31
N ASN A 109 -9.72 3.05 -5.19
CA ASN A 109 -9.36 2.26 -4.01
C ASN A 109 -10.58 1.50 -3.48
N ILE A 110 -11.70 2.19 -3.23
CA ILE A 110 -12.92 1.57 -2.69
C ILE A 110 -13.43 0.47 -3.61
N ASN A 111 -13.52 0.73 -4.91
CA ASN A 111 -14.00 -0.27 -5.88
C ASN A 111 -13.06 -1.48 -5.97
N ALA A 112 -11.75 -1.26 -5.86
CA ALA A 112 -10.77 -2.34 -5.87
C ALA A 112 -10.83 -3.22 -4.61
N PHE A 113 -10.94 -2.61 -3.42
CA PHE A 113 -11.13 -3.38 -2.18
C PHE A 113 -12.48 -4.10 -2.15
N GLN A 114 -13.55 -3.47 -2.66
CA GLN A 114 -14.85 -4.14 -2.76
C GLN A 114 -14.76 -5.36 -3.70
N ALA A 115 -14.14 -5.21 -4.88
CA ALA A 115 -13.88 -6.33 -5.78
C ALA A 115 -13.04 -7.44 -5.12
N ALA A 116 -12.03 -7.06 -4.34
CA ALA A 116 -11.24 -8.01 -3.57
C ALA A 116 -12.09 -8.75 -2.53
N LYS A 117 -12.96 -8.05 -1.80
CA LYS A 117 -13.88 -8.66 -0.83
C LYS A 117 -14.86 -9.61 -1.51
N ASP A 118 -15.48 -9.18 -2.61
CA ASP A 118 -16.46 -9.93 -3.39
C ASP A 118 -15.87 -11.17 -4.07
N SER A 119 -14.55 -11.18 -4.31
CA SER A 119 -13.86 -12.36 -4.81
C SER A 119 -13.89 -13.53 -3.80
N GLY A 120 -13.99 -13.22 -2.50
CA GLY A 120 -13.97 -14.19 -1.40
C GLY A 120 -12.60 -14.80 -1.12
N VAL A 121 -11.53 -14.42 -1.84
CA VAL A 121 -10.23 -15.08 -1.72
C VAL A 121 -9.28 -14.40 -0.72
N TYR A 122 -9.51 -13.14 -0.35
CA TYR A 122 -8.63 -12.35 0.51
C TYR A 122 -9.17 -12.24 1.93
N GLU A 123 -8.35 -12.64 2.91
CA GLU A 123 -8.66 -12.52 4.33
C GLU A 123 -8.20 -11.16 4.88
N THR A 124 -7.08 -10.64 4.39
CA THR A 124 -6.44 -9.42 4.89
C THR A 124 -6.50 -8.30 3.86
N ALA A 125 -6.93 -7.11 4.28
CA ALA A 125 -6.81 -5.86 3.53
C ALA A 125 -5.69 -5.00 4.13
N VAL A 126 -4.84 -4.42 3.29
CA VAL A 126 -3.78 -3.49 3.70
C VAL A 126 -3.88 -2.21 2.88
N LEU A 127 -4.03 -1.07 3.55
CA LEU A 127 -4.15 0.25 2.93
C LEU A 127 -3.02 1.17 3.39
N ILE A 128 -2.31 1.79 2.45
CA ILE A 128 -1.42 2.92 2.72
C ILE A 128 -2.22 4.23 2.66
N SER A 129 -2.39 4.85 3.83
CA SER A 129 -3.08 6.12 4.01
C SER A 129 -2.11 7.27 4.35
N ALA A 130 -2.41 8.09 5.36
CA ALA A 130 -1.59 9.22 5.81
C ALA A 130 -1.81 9.54 7.29
N MET A 131 -0.79 10.06 7.98
CA MET A 131 -0.86 10.35 9.43
C MET A 131 -1.99 11.31 9.82
N ASN A 132 -2.31 12.30 8.98
CA ASN A 132 -3.26 13.35 9.30
C ASN A 132 -4.69 13.07 8.80
N SER A 133 -4.97 11.89 8.25
CA SER A 133 -6.31 11.58 7.73
C SER A 133 -7.34 11.59 8.85
N SER A 134 -8.39 12.38 8.63
CA SER A 134 -9.53 12.57 9.52
C SER A 134 -10.76 12.87 8.67
N ILE A 135 -11.89 12.24 9.01
CA ILE A 135 -13.17 12.45 8.31
C ILE A 135 -13.69 13.88 8.51
N ASP A 136 -13.31 14.51 9.63
CA ASP A 136 -13.66 15.89 10.00
C ASP A 136 -12.71 16.94 9.41
N SER A 137 -11.72 16.53 8.60
CA SER A 137 -10.76 17.45 7.99
C SER A 137 -11.43 18.38 6.97
N SER A 138 -11.22 19.69 7.12
CA SER A 138 -11.57 20.69 6.10
C SER A 138 -10.68 20.61 4.85
N PHE A 139 -9.52 19.94 4.94
CA PHE A 139 -8.63 19.72 3.81
C PHE A 139 -9.01 18.47 3.00
N LEU A 140 -8.99 18.61 1.68
CA LEU A 140 -9.38 17.57 0.72
C LEU A 140 -8.61 16.25 0.89
N TYR A 141 -7.27 16.32 0.92
CA TYR A 141 -6.42 15.12 0.95
C TYR A 141 -6.63 14.28 2.22
N PRO A 142 -6.53 14.83 3.45
CA PRO A 142 -6.75 14.04 4.65
C PRO A 142 -8.18 13.51 4.78
N LYS A 143 -9.18 14.29 4.34
CA LYS A 143 -10.59 13.84 4.31
C LYS A 143 -10.79 12.67 3.36
N THR A 144 -10.29 12.79 2.14
CA THR A 144 -10.39 11.72 1.11
C THR A 144 -9.73 10.44 1.59
N LYS A 145 -8.55 10.52 2.23
CA LYS A 145 -7.90 9.36 2.82
C LYS A 145 -8.72 8.71 3.93
N ALA A 146 -9.32 9.51 4.82
CA ALA A 146 -10.21 8.99 5.87
C ALA A 146 -11.48 8.33 5.32
N GLU A 147 -12.06 8.85 4.23
CA GLU A 147 -13.20 8.22 3.55
C GLU A 147 -12.85 6.82 3.03
N ILE A 148 -11.62 6.63 2.51
CA ILE A 148 -11.13 5.29 2.10
C ILE A 148 -10.95 4.39 3.32
N GLU A 149 -10.32 4.89 4.40
CA GLU A 149 -10.14 4.15 5.65
C GLU A 149 -11.46 3.61 6.20
N GLU A 150 -12.47 4.47 6.26
CA GLU A 150 -13.79 4.14 6.78
C GLU A 150 -14.50 3.11 5.88
N ALA A 151 -14.43 3.27 4.56
CA ALA A 151 -15.01 2.34 3.60
C ALA A 151 -14.36 0.95 3.70
N VAL A 152 -13.03 0.87 3.66
CA VAL A 152 -12.29 -0.41 3.73
C VAL A 152 -12.52 -1.11 5.07
N THR A 153 -12.59 -0.35 6.16
CA THR A 153 -12.93 -0.90 7.49
C THR A 153 -14.32 -1.53 7.50
N LYS A 154 -15.32 -0.86 6.90
CA LYS A 154 -16.71 -1.35 6.85
C LYS A 154 -16.90 -2.57 5.95
N MET A 155 -15.97 -2.90 5.06
CA MET A 155 -16.04 -4.10 4.20
C MET A 155 -15.89 -5.42 4.97
N GLY A 156 -15.39 -5.38 6.22
CA GLY A 156 -15.36 -6.55 7.09
C GLY A 156 -14.44 -7.66 6.58
N PHE A 157 -13.23 -7.33 6.12
CA PHE A 157 -12.17 -8.32 5.99
C PHE A 157 -11.89 -8.97 7.35
N LYS A 158 -11.40 -10.21 7.35
CA LYS A 158 -10.99 -10.88 8.61
C LYS A 158 -9.94 -10.04 9.34
N ARG A 159 -9.11 -9.35 8.57
CA ARG A 159 -8.14 -8.38 9.07
C ARG A 159 -8.04 -7.17 8.14
N THR A 160 -8.01 -5.98 8.70
CA THR A 160 -7.78 -4.72 7.99
C THR A 160 -6.62 -3.98 8.64
N ILE A 161 -5.58 -3.67 7.87
CA ILE A 161 -4.39 -2.95 8.34
C ILE A 161 -4.31 -1.62 7.59
N ILE A 162 -4.38 -0.51 8.32
CA ILE A 162 -4.33 0.84 7.80
C ILE A 162 -3.04 1.49 8.29
N LEU A 163 -2.09 1.67 7.39
CA LEU A 163 -0.84 2.36 7.69
C LEU A 163 -1.02 3.85 7.44
N LYS A 164 -0.69 4.67 8.44
CA LYS A 164 -0.84 6.14 8.40
C LYS A 164 0.53 6.82 8.41
N PRO A 165 1.32 6.74 7.31
CA PRO A 165 2.70 7.22 7.31
C PRO A 165 2.76 8.74 7.45
N GLY A 166 3.88 9.20 7.99
CA GLY A 166 4.25 10.60 7.96
C GLY A 166 4.76 11.01 6.57
N ILE A 167 5.74 11.91 6.54
CA ILE A 167 6.31 12.37 5.26
C ILE A 167 7.08 11.22 4.59
N LEU A 168 6.57 10.77 3.45
CA LEU A 168 7.20 9.71 2.66
C LEU A 168 8.48 10.22 1.97
N LEU A 169 9.61 9.58 2.27
CA LEU A 169 10.89 9.78 1.62
C LEU A 169 11.14 8.73 0.53
N GLY A 170 11.93 9.10 -0.48
CA GLY A 170 12.38 8.24 -1.57
C GLY A 170 12.06 8.77 -2.97
N GLU A 171 12.84 8.30 -3.94
CA GLU A 171 12.72 8.74 -5.32
C GLU A 171 11.40 8.32 -5.96
N ARG A 172 10.59 9.31 -6.32
CA ARG A 172 9.43 9.14 -7.21
C ARG A 172 9.89 9.40 -8.64
N GLU A 173 9.57 8.50 -9.57
CA GLU A 173 9.94 8.63 -10.99
C GLU A 173 9.46 9.96 -11.64
N GLN A 174 8.47 10.63 -11.06
CA GLN A 174 7.92 11.90 -11.55
C GLN A 174 8.35 13.15 -10.76
N SER A 175 9.20 13.04 -9.73
CA SER A 175 9.73 14.21 -8.99
C SER A 175 11.02 14.72 -9.61
N LYS A 176 10.94 15.29 -10.82
CA LYS A 176 12.05 16.06 -11.43
C LYS A 176 11.96 17.57 -11.13
N GLY A 177 11.32 17.99 -10.02
CA GLY A 177 10.99 19.40 -9.81
C GLY A 177 10.98 19.96 -8.38
N PHE A 178 11.30 19.18 -7.36
CA PHE A 178 11.65 19.68 -6.02
C PHE A 178 13.05 19.13 -5.69
N PRO A 179 13.90 19.84 -4.91
CA PRO A 179 15.25 19.38 -4.61
C PRO A 179 15.18 18.16 -3.67
N ASN A 180 14.96 16.98 -4.25
CA ASN A 180 14.82 15.69 -3.53
C ASN A 180 16.01 15.46 -2.60
N ASN A 181 17.21 15.88 -3.02
CA ASN A 181 18.44 15.75 -2.25
C ASN A 181 18.39 16.50 -0.91
N LEU A 182 17.70 17.65 -0.84
CA LEU A 182 17.64 18.44 0.39
C LEU A 182 16.60 17.87 1.37
N SER A 183 15.44 17.42 0.88
CA SER A 183 14.43 16.75 1.72
C SER A 183 14.87 15.37 2.22
N GLU A 184 15.61 14.61 1.41
CA GLU A 184 16.18 13.32 1.83
C GLU A 184 17.36 13.50 2.79
N THR A 185 18.20 14.53 2.60
CA THR A 185 19.30 14.84 3.52
C THR A 185 18.78 15.38 4.85
N VAL A 186 17.85 16.34 4.83
CA VAL A 186 17.27 16.93 6.05
C VAL A 186 16.35 15.93 6.76
N GLY A 187 15.50 15.21 6.02
CA GLY A 187 14.65 14.14 6.59
C GLY A 187 15.47 12.98 7.14
N GLY A 188 16.53 12.57 6.42
CA GLY A 188 17.48 11.55 6.83
C GLY A 188 18.28 11.93 8.08
N PHE A 189 18.57 13.23 8.27
CA PHE A 189 19.22 13.72 9.49
C PHE A 189 18.23 13.80 10.67
N LEU A 190 17.03 14.36 10.45
CA LEU A 190 16.02 14.54 11.50
C LEU A 190 15.47 13.21 12.05
N ARG A 191 15.45 12.12 11.25
CA ARG A 191 14.97 10.79 11.68
C ARG A 191 15.76 10.20 12.86
N ASN A 192 17.03 10.58 13.01
CA ASN A 192 17.92 10.09 14.06
C ASN A 192 17.92 11.01 15.29
N THR A 193 17.07 12.04 15.31
CA THR A 193 16.97 12.98 16.42
C THR A 193 15.74 12.69 17.28
N LEU A 194 15.77 13.12 18.54
CA LEU A 194 14.62 13.09 19.47
C LEU A 194 13.47 14.01 19.03
N HIS A 195 13.60 14.73 17.90
CA HIS A 195 12.62 15.68 17.38
C HIS A 195 11.99 15.25 16.06
N ILE A 196 11.99 13.94 15.77
CA ILE A 196 11.39 13.36 14.55
C ILE A 196 9.95 13.82 14.27
N GLU A 197 9.19 14.12 15.33
CA GLU A 197 7.82 14.64 15.25
C GLU A 197 7.76 16.01 14.57
N LYS A 198 8.76 16.88 14.83
CA LYS A 198 8.86 18.21 14.20
C LYS A 198 9.13 18.13 12.70
N GLY A 199 9.68 17.01 12.23
CA GLY A 199 9.88 16.70 10.82
C GLY A 199 8.66 16.06 10.13
N GLY A 200 7.52 15.94 10.81
CA GLY A 200 6.35 15.25 10.27
C GLY A 200 6.57 13.74 10.09
N PHE A 201 7.40 13.14 10.95
CA PHE A 201 7.75 11.73 10.93
C PHE A 201 8.21 11.22 9.55
N PRO A 202 9.38 11.68 9.06
CA PRO A 202 9.93 11.21 7.80
C PRO A 202 10.15 9.69 7.84
N ILE A 203 9.61 8.98 6.84
CA ILE A 203 9.71 7.52 6.72
C ILE A 203 9.90 7.13 5.25
N TYR A 204 10.80 6.19 4.96
CA TYR A 204 11.03 5.77 3.58
C TYR A 204 9.88 4.90 3.05
N GLY A 205 9.54 5.04 1.76
CA GLY A 205 8.56 4.17 1.12
C GLY A 205 8.90 2.67 1.24
N GLU A 206 10.19 2.36 1.29
CA GLU A 206 10.70 1.01 1.55
C GLU A 206 10.37 0.51 2.97
N GLU A 207 10.54 1.35 3.99
CA GLU A 207 10.22 1.01 5.38
C GLU A 207 8.71 0.76 5.51
N VAL A 208 7.87 1.64 4.94
CA VAL A 208 6.41 1.45 4.93
C VAL A 208 6.03 0.14 4.26
N ALA A 209 6.64 -0.19 3.13
CA ALA A 209 6.39 -1.44 2.40
C ALA A 209 6.79 -2.68 3.22
N LYS A 210 7.98 -2.70 3.81
CA LYS A 210 8.46 -3.83 4.63
C LYS A 210 7.63 -3.99 5.90
N VAL A 211 7.26 -2.90 6.57
CA VAL A 211 6.35 -2.93 7.72
C VAL A 211 4.98 -3.47 7.31
N SER A 212 4.44 -3.04 6.17
CA SER A 212 3.17 -3.56 5.65
C SER A 212 3.20 -5.08 5.44
N LEU A 213 4.27 -5.57 4.81
CA LEU A 213 4.45 -7.00 4.53
C LEU A 213 4.63 -7.82 5.82
N PHE A 214 5.41 -7.29 6.78
CA PHE A 214 5.62 -7.90 8.08
C PHE A 214 4.33 -7.99 8.90
N LEU A 215 3.51 -6.94 8.88
CA LEU A 215 2.24 -6.96 9.59
C LEU A 215 1.26 -7.92 8.93
N SER A 216 1.17 -7.95 7.59
CA SER A 216 0.25 -8.83 6.87
C SER A 216 0.62 -10.31 6.92
N SER A 217 1.89 -10.65 7.17
CA SER A 217 2.32 -12.04 7.34
C SER A 217 1.91 -12.65 8.69
N LYS A 218 1.62 -11.81 9.69
CA LYS A 218 1.12 -12.28 10.99
C LYS A 218 -0.34 -12.74 10.89
N PRO A 219 -0.75 -13.75 11.66
CA PRO A 219 -2.18 -14.10 11.76
C PRO A 219 -2.96 -12.95 12.43
N ALA A 220 -4.24 -12.83 12.10
CA ALA A 220 -5.17 -11.97 12.84
C ALA A 220 -5.39 -12.53 14.25
N GLU A 221 -5.46 -11.67 15.27
CA GLU A 221 -5.74 -12.11 16.66
C GLU A 221 -7.22 -12.49 16.83
N LYS A 222 -8.10 -11.83 16.08
CA LYS A 222 -9.55 -12.07 16.05
C LYS A 222 -10.14 -11.79 14.68
N ASP A 223 -11.33 -12.33 14.42
CA ASP A 223 -12.08 -12.02 13.21
C ASP A 223 -12.56 -10.56 13.21
N GLY A 224 -12.46 -9.88 12.07
CA GLY A 224 -12.74 -8.46 11.93
C GLY A 224 -11.73 -7.55 12.64
N GLU A 225 -10.49 -7.99 12.85
CA GLU A 225 -9.44 -7.15 13.44
C GLU A 225 -9.14 -5.93 12.55
N VAL A 226 -9.07 -4.74 13.15
CA VAL A 226 -8.70 -3.50 12.46
C VAL A 226 -7.51 -2.89 13.18
N LEU A 227 -6.40 -2.70 12.46
CA LEU A 227 -5.17 -2.10 12.97
C LEU A 227 -4.91 -0.76 12.28
N PHE A 228 -4.84 0.31 13.08
CA PHE A 228 -4.35 1.60 12.62
C PHE A 228 -2.91 1.78 13.09
N VAL A 229 -1.97 1.81 12.16
CA VAL A 229 -0.54 1.87 12.47
C VAL A 229 -0.02 3.26 12.16
N GLY A 230 0.31 4.00 13.22
CA GLY A 230 0.81 5.37 13.14
C GLY A 230 2.28 5.46 12.71
N PRO A 231 2.79 6.66 12.42
CA PRO A 231 4.16 6.85 11.95
C PRO A 231 5.22 6.42 12.98
N SER A 232 5.04 6.77 14.26
CA SER A 232 5.97 6.38 15.34
C SER A 232 6.05 4.86 15.50
N GLU A 233 4.91 4.18 15.40
CA GLU A 233 4.82 2.73 15.49
C GLU A 233 5.50 2.05 14.29
N MET A 234 5.25 2.53 13.07
CA MET A 234 5.95 2.01 11.88
C MET A 234 7.45 2.16 11.98
N LEU A 235 7.93 3.32 12.44
CA LEU A 235 9.37 3.56 12.62
C LEU A 235 9.97 2.63 13.67
N LYS A 236 9.25 2.37 14.76
CA LYS A 236 9.65 1.39 15.78
C LYS A 236 9.77 0.00 15.17
N ILE A 237 8.72 -0.49 14.48
CA ILE A 237 8.72 -1.79 13.81
C ILE A 237 9.88 -1.88 12.80
N ALA A 238 10.09 -0.83 12.01
CA ALA A 238 11.15 -0.80 11.01
C ALA A 238 12.55 -0.93 11.65
N ARG A 239 12.80 -0.26 12.79
CA ARG A 239 14.07 -0.38 13.53
C ARG A 239 14.25 -1.77 14.14
N GLU A 240 13.23 -2.28 14.82
CA GLU A 240 13.27 -3.57 15.52
C GLU A 240 13.49 -4.76 14.58
N ASN A 241 13.06 -4.63 13.31
CA ASN A 241 13.19 -5.68 12.31
C ASN A 241 14.30 -5.40 11.27
N GLY A 242 15.13 -4.37 11.48
CA GLY A 242 16.24 -4.05 10.56
C GLY A 242 15.79 -3.65 9.15
N PHE A 243 14.58 -3.11 9.00
CA PHE A 243 14.03 -2.67 7.71
C PHE A 243 14.56 -1.31 7.27
N SER A 244 15.08 -0.53 8.22
CA SER A 244 15.65 0.78 7.95
C SER A 244 16.76 0.69 6.92
N LYS A 245 16.72 1.64 5.98
CA LYS A 245 17.77 1.83 4.98
C LYS A 245 19.10 2.10 5.70
N GLN A 246 20.10 1.24 5.47
CA GLN A 246 21.49 1.51 5.83
C GLN A 246 22.05 2.61 4.92
#